data_AF-A0A3A4KHV4-F1
#
_entry.id   AF-A0A3A4KHV4-F1
#
_cell.length_a   1.000
_cell.length_b   1.000
_cell.length_c   1.000
_cell.angle_alpha   90.00
_cell.angle_beta   90.00
_cell.angle_gamma   90.00
#
_symmetry.space_group_name_H-M   'P 1'
#
loop_
_entity.id
_entity.type
_entity.pdbx_description
1 polymer ?
#
loop_
_entity_poly.entity_id
_entity_poly.type
_entity_poly.pdbx_seq_one_letter_code
_entity_poly.pdbx_strand_id
1 'polypeptide(L)'
;MAIAVAATRQSLADNYKGLGAWVSLHTGDPGTTGTSEASGGTPAYARKQTTWTSSTGGVVNGSQVTIDVPAGTYTYAGLWSAATGGTFIDKVLITSTALGAQGQILVTPSITVS
;
A
#
# COMPACT_ATOMS: atom_id res chain seq x y z
N MET A 1 2.58 -21.38 -14.66
CA MET A 1 1.42 -21.30 -15.58
C MET A 1 0.76 -19.95 -15.36
N ALA A 2 0.61 -19.12 -16.39
CA ALA A 2 -0.16 -17.89 -16.28
C ALA A 2 -1.65 -18.24 -16.12
N ILE A 3 -2.38 -17.49 -15.30
CA ILE A 3 -3.79 -17.78 -15.04
C ILE A 3 -4.60 -17.26 -16.24
N ALA A 4 -4.97 -18.14 -17.15
CA ALA A 4 -5.69 -17.75 -18.37
C ALA A 4 -7.14 -17.28 -18.10
N VAL A 5 -7.78 -17.85 -17.08
CA VAL A 5 -9.20 -17.62 -16.77
C VAL A 5 -9.38 -16.33 -15.95
N ALA A 6 -10.05 -15.34 -16.54
CA ALA A 6 -10.31 -14.04 -15.91
C ALA A 6 -11.04 -14.15 -14.56
N ALA A 7 -11.99 -15.07 -14.44
CA ALA A 7 -12.71 -15.31 -13.19
C ALA A 7 -11.77 -15.81 -12.08
N THR A 8 -10.82 -16.71 -12.40
CA THR A 8 -9.83 -17.20 -11.45
C THR A 8 -8.88 -16.09 -11.00
N ARG A 9 -8.43 -15.22 -11.92
CA ARG A 9 -7.64 -14.03 -11.55
C ARG A 9 -8.43 -13.12 -10.62
N GLN A 10 -9.72 -12.91 -10.91
CA GLN A 10 -10.57 -12.08 -10.06
C GLN A 10 -10.75 -12.68 -8.67
N SER A 11 -11.01 -13.98 -8.54
CA SER A 11 -11.12 -14.64 -7.23
C SER A 11 -9.84 -14.51 -6.40
N LEU A 12 -8.66 -14.56 -7.03
CA LEU A 12 -7.39 -14.37 -6.33
C LEU A 12 -7.19 -12.91 -5.89
N ALA A 13 -7.53 -11.94 -6.76
CA ALA A 13 -7.47 -10.53 -6.41
C ALA A 13 -8.45 -10.18 -5.27
N ASP A 14 -9.64 -10.78 -5.29
CA ASP A 14 -10.66 -10.62 -4.25
C ASP A 14 -10.25 -11.26 -2.91
N ASN A 15 -9.50 -12.35 -2.94
CA ASN A 15 -8.90 -12.92 -1.74
C ASN A 15 -7.82 -11.99 -1.19
N TYR A 16 -6.90 -11.53 -2.06
CA TYR A 16 -5.80 -10.66 -1.66
C TYR A 16 -6.28 -9.38 -0.97
N LYS A 17 -7.31 -8.70 -1.50
CA LYS A 17 -7.86 -7.49 -0.86
C LYS A 17 -8.43 -7.74 0.55
N GLY A 18 -8.74 -8.99 0.89
CA GLY A 18 -9.20 -9.40 2.22
C GLY A 18 -8.07 -9.53 3.26
N LEU A 19 -6.80 -9.55 2.82
CA LEU A 19 -5.64 -9.71 3.70
C LEU A 19 -5.26 -8.41 4.42
N GLY A 20 -5.57 -7.25 3.84
CA GLY A 20 -5.25 -5.96 4.43
C GLY A 20 -5.78 -4.78 3.64
N ALA A 21 -5.91 -3.64 4.31
CA ALA A 21 -6.41 -2.40 3.74
C ALA A 21 -5.66 -1.16 4.26
N TRP A 22 -4.54 -1.34 4.96
CA TRP A 22 -3.80 -0.25 5.59
C TRP A 22 -2.55 0.05 4.79
N VAL A 23 -2.51 1.23 4.18
CA VAL A 23 -1.42 1.69 3.33
C VAL A 23 -0.37 2.41 4.17
N SER A 24 0.88 2.02 4.01
CA SER A 24 2.06 2.62 4.64
C SER A 24 3.02 3.23 3.61
N LEU A 25 3.93 4.08 4.07
CA LEU A 25 5.05 4.61 3.28
C LEU A 25 6.38 4.23 3.91
N HIS A 26 7.38 3.97 3.07
CA HIS A 26 8.69 3.51 3.53
C HIS A 26 9.82 4.29 2.86
N THR A 27 10.88 4.54 3.64
CA THR A 27 12.06 5.31 3.21
C THR A 27 13.14 4.45 2.54
N GLY A 28 12.96 3.13 2.57
CA GLY A 28 13.80 2.14 1.90
C GLY A 28 13.01 0.84 1.69
N ASP A 29 13.68 -0.21 1.21
CA ASP A 29 13.02 -1.50 0.94
C ASP A 29 12.40 -2.09 2.23
N PRO A 30 11.07 -2.36 2.25
CA PRO A 30 10.40 -3.02 3.36
C PRO A 30 10.74 -4.50 3.57
N GLY A 31 11.39 -5.14 2.60
CA GLY A 31 11.59 -6.58 2.56
C GLY A 31 10.26 -7.33 2.62
N THR A 32 10.20 -8.38 3.43
CA THR A 32 8.98 -9.18 3.68
C THR A 32 8.36 -8.95 5.06
N THR A 33 8.88 -7.99 5.82
CA THR A 33 8.48 -7.75 7.22
C THR A 33 8.04 -6.30 7.48
N GLY A 34 8.10 -5.43 6.48
CA GLY A 34 7.64 -4.05 6.59
C GLY A 34 8.67 -3.10 7.21
N THR A 35 9.97 -3.38 7.06
CA THR A 35 11.04 -2.50 7.58
C THR A 35 11.01 -1.12 6.94
N SER A 36 11.74 -0.15 7.52
CA SER A 36 11.89 1.20 6.95
C SER A 36 10.56 1.97 6.82
N GLU A 37 9.52 1.60 7.58
CA GLU A 37 8.27 2.35 7.62
C GLU A 37 8.50 3.76 8.20
N ALA A 38 7.82 4.75 7.62
CA ALA A 38 7.86 6.12 8.09
C ALA A 38 7.42 6.22 9.57
N SER A 39 7.93 7.23 10.28
CA SER A 39 7.52 7.53 11.65
C SER A 39 7.74 9.00 11.97
N GLY A 40 7.11 9.50 13.04
CA GLY A 40 7.23 10.89 13.48
C GLY A 40 6.42 11.87 12.64
N GLY A 41 6.87 13.12 12.59
CA GLY A 41 6.15 14.23 11.93
C GLY A 41 5.10 14.91 12.81
N THR A 42 4.60 16.05 12.33
CA THR A 42 3.51 16.82 12.94
C THR A 42 2.65 17.44 11.83
N PRO A 43 1.47 16.88 11.48
CA PRO A 43 0.81 15.74 12.11
C PRO A 43 1.63 14.45 12.04
N ALA A 44 1.48 13.61 13.08
CA ALA A 44 2.20 12.35 13.17
C ALA A 44 1.78 11.39 12.06
N TYR A 45 2.77 10.72 11.47
CA TYR A 45 2.55 9.65 10.52
C TYR A 45 1.68 8.55 11.12
N ALA A 46 0.74 8.07 10.32
CA ALA A 46 -0.04 6.88 10.58
C ALA A 46 -0.41 6.22 9.24
N ARG A 47 -0.50 4.89 9.25
CA ARG A 47 -1.07 4.13 8.13
C ARG A 47 -2.49 4.61 7.87
N LYS A 48 -2.89 4.67 6.60
CA LYS A 48 -4.23 5.12 6.21
C LYS A 48 -5.00 3.99 5.56
N GLN A 49 -6.27 3.85 5.92
CA GLN A 49 -7.12 2.81 5.37
C GLN A 49 -7.59 3.16 3.97
N THR A 50 -7.43 2.25 3.01
CA THR A 50 -8.08 2.31 1.71
C THR A 50 -9.35 1.46 1.71
N THR A 51 -10.31 1.81 0.87
CA THR A 51 -11.50 0.99 0.60
C THR A 51 -11.34 0.28 -0.73
N TRP A 52 -11.39 -1.05 -0.72
CA TRP A 52 -11.22 -1.87 -1.91
C TRP A 52 -12.53 -2.07 -2.70
N THR A 53 -12.49 -1.81 -3.99
CA THR A 53 -13.58 -2.07 -4.94
C THR A 53 -13.13 -3.07 -5.99
N SER A 54 -13.81 -4.22 -6.05
CA SER A 54 -13.54 -5.23 -7.08
C SER A 54 -13.93 -4.71 -8.45
N SER A 55 -13.05 -4.93 -9.43
CA SER A 55 -13.35 -4.74 -10.84
C SER A 55 -13.52 -6.12 -11.49
N THR A 56 -13.04 -6.28 -12.72
CA THR A 56 -13.05 -7.55 -13.44
C THR A 56 -11.65 -7.93 -13.91
N GLY A 57 -11.44 -9.21 -14.20
CA GLY A 57 -10.22 -9.69 -14.85
C GLY A 57 -8.99 -9.85 -13.96
N GLY A 58 -9.12 -9.71 -12.63
CA GLY A 58 -8.00 -9.76 -11.69
C GLY A 58 -7.63 -8.41 -11.09
N VAL A 59 -8.49 -7.40 -11.24
CA VAL A 59 -8.23 -6.04 -10.78
C VAL A 59 -9.09 -5.71 -9.57
N VAL A 60 -8.47 -5.10 -8.55
CA VAL A 60 -9.13 -4.46 -7.42
C VAL A 60 -8.53 -3.07 -7.24
N ASN A 61 -9.37 -2.05 -7.14
CA ASN A 61 -8.95 -0.67 -6.98
C ASN A 61 -9.21 -0.20 -5.55
N GLY A 62 -8.22 0.46 -4.95
CA GLY A 62 -8.38 1.11 -3.65
C GLY A 62 -8.75 2.59 -3.80
N SER A 63 -9.46 3.12 -2.82
CA SER A 63 -9.62 4.57 -2.67
C SER A 63 -8.27 5.24 -2.40
N GLN A 64 -8.11 6.47 -2.88
CA GLN A 64 -6.93 7.27 -2.54
C GLN A 64 -6.85 7.50 -1.03
N VAL A 65 -5.65 7.45 -0.49
CA VAL A 65 -5.33 7.81 0.88
C VAL A 65 -4.34 8.97 0.91
N THR A 66 -4.52 9.88 1.86
CA THR A 66 -3.61 11.00 2.11
C THR A 66 -2.82 10.72 3.38
N ILE A 67 -1.50 10.54 3.25
CA ILE A 67 -0.62 10.13 4.34
C ILE A 67 0.28 11.31 4.72
N ASP A 68 0.16 11.77 5.96
CA ASP A 68 1.03 12.80 6.55
C ASP A 68 2.40 12.19 6.87
N VAL A 69 3.47 12.84 6.41
CA VAL A 69 4.84 12.36 6.55
C VAL A 69 5.82 13.51 6.80
N PRO A 70 6.86 13.30 7.64
CA PRO A 70 7.93 14.28 7.82
C PRO A 70 8.78 14.44 6.56
N ALA A 71 9.80 15.31 6.65
CA ALA A 71 10.84 15.38 5.63
C ALA A 71 11.54 14.02 5.47
N GLY A 72 11.81 13.63 4.24
CA GLY A 72 12.38 12.32 3.92
C GLY A 72 12.20 11.95 2.46
N THR A 73 12.83 10.85 2.06
CA THR A 73 12.69 10.27 0.73
C THR A 73 11.92 8.96 0.84
N TYR A 74 10.77 8.88 0.19
CA TYR A 74 9.88 7.72 0.22
C TYR A 74 9.95 6.98 -1.10
N THR A 75 10.27 5.69 -1.06
CA THR A 75 10.56 4.86 -2.23
C THR A 75 9.63 3.66 -2.36
N TYR A 76 8.95 3.27 -1.28
CA TYR A 76 7.98 2.17 -1.31
C TYR A 76 6.69 2.55 -0.59
N ALA A 77 5.59 1.93 -1.05
CA ALA A 77 4.35 1.82 -0.30
C ALA A 77 4.17 0.36 0.17
N GLY A 78 3.55 0.19 1.33
CA GLY A 78 3.28 -1.14 1.90
C GLY A 78 1.80 -1.33 2.19
N LEU A 79 1.39 -2.61 2.30
CA LEU A 79 0.05 -3.01 2.70
C LEU A 79 0.09 -3.81 3.99
N TRP A 80 -0.76 -3.45 4.95
CA TRP A 80 -0.85 -4.07 6.26
C TRP A 80 -2.28 -4.53 6.57
N SER A 81 -2.37 -5.54 7.45
CA SER A 81 -3.66 -6.01 7.96
C SER A 81 -4.27 -5.10 9.04
N ALA A 82 -3.48 -4.21 9.65
CA ALA A 82 -3.94 -3.31 10.72
C ALA A 82 -3.29 -1.91 10.67
N ALA A 83 -3.96 -0.93 11.29
CA ALA A 83 -3.50 0.46 11.42
C ALA A 83 -2.19 0.59 12.22
N THR A 84 -1.98 -0.32 13.17
CA THR A 84 -0.79 -0.40 14.02
C THR A 84 -0.50 -1.87 14.31
N GLY A 85 0.76 -2.29 14.25
CA GLY A 85 1.12 -3.72 14.33
C GLY A 85 0.59 -4.49 13.11
N GLY A 86 -0.02 -5.65 13.34
CA GLY A 86 -0.56 -6.49 12.26
C GLY A 86 0.50 -7.18 11.41
N THR A 87 0.04 -7.80 10.33
CA THR A 87 0.87 -8.55 9.38
C THR A 87 1.20 -7.67 8.20
N PHE A 88 2.47 -7.65 7.80
CA PHE A 88 2.91 -7.06 6.55
C PHE A 88 2.49 -7.97 5.40
N ILE A 89 1.65 -7.47 4.50
CA ILE A 89 1.08 -8.26 3.41
C ILE A 89 2.01 -8.21 2.20
N ASP A 90 2.41 -7.00 1.78
CA ASP A 90 3.23 -6.81 0.58
C ASP A 90 3.77 -5.38 0.45
N LYS A 91 4.65 -5.17 -0.53
CA LYS A 91 5.21 -3.87 -0.92
C LYS A 91 5.07 -3.60 -2.41
N VAL A 92 5.11 -2.33 -2.77
CA VAL A 92 5.33 -1.89 -4.15
C VAL A 92 6.34 -0.75 -4.18
N LEU A 93 7.23 -0.78 -5.19
CA LEU A 93 8.10 0.35 -5.48
C LEU A 93 7.24 1.50 -6.03
N ILE A 94 7.41 2.70 -5.50
CA ILE A 94 6.75 3.91 -5.99
C ILE A 94 7.78 4.84 -6.63
N THR A 95 7.32 5.81 -7.40
CA THR A 95 8.18 6.92 -7.83
C THR A 95 8.74 7.61 -6.59
N SER A 96 10.07 7.64 -6.49
CA SER A 96 10.77 8.24 -5.35
C SER A 96 10.29 9.67 -5.11
N THR A 97 9.71 9.90 -3.93
CA THR A 97 9.15 11.20 -3.55
C THR A 97 9.97 11.76 -2.39
N ALA A 98 10.69 12.85 -2.64
CA ALA A 98 11.48 13.55 -1.63
C ALA A 98 10.73 14.78 -1.12
N LEU A 99 10.58 14.88 0.21
CA LEU A 99 9.99 16.02 0.88
C LEU A 99 11.06 16.73 1.72
N GLY A 100 11.24 18.03 1.49
CA GLY A 100 12.18 18.86 2.26
C GLY A 100 11.66 19.32 3.63
N ALA A 101 10.37 19.12 3.89
CA ALA A 101 9.68 19.47 5.13
C ALA A 101 8.49 18.51 5.33
N GLN A 102 7.75 18.67 6.44
CA GLN A 102 6.47 17.98 6.63
C GLN A 102 5.57 18.19 5.40
N GLY A 103 4.92 17.11 4.96
CA GLY A 103 3.99 17.16 3.84
C GLY A 103 3.04 15.99 3.84
N GLN A 104 2.41 15.79 2.68
CA GLN A 104 1.48 14.71 2.44
C GLN A 104 1.84 13.99 1.13
N ILE A 105 1.70 12.68 1.13
CA ILE A 105 1.80 11.85 -0.07
C ILE A 105 0.45 11.18 -0.28
N LEU A 106 -0.08 11.32 -1.49
CA LEU A 106 -1.34 10.73 -1.91
C LEU A 106 -1.05 9.41 -2.60
N VAL A 107 -1.62 8.32 -2.09
CA VAL A 107 -1.43 6.97 -2.63
C VAL A 107 -2.77 6.40 -3.06
N THR A 108 -2.87 5.95 -4.30
CA THR A 108 -4.04 5.23 -4.83
C THR A 108 -3.62 3.80 -5.15
N PRO A 109 -3.85 2.84 -4.24
CA PRO A 109 -3.36 1.48 -4.45
C PRO A 109 -4.25 0.70 -5.41
N SER A 110 -3.66 -0.23 -6.15
CA SER A 110 -4.39 -1.19 -6.99
C SER A 110 -3.72 -2.56 -6.92
N ILE A 111 -4.54 -3.60 -7.01
CA ILE A 111 -4.11 -4.99 -7.09
C ILE A 111 -4.40 -5.47 -8.50
N THR A 112 -3.40 -6.06 -9.15
CA THR A 112 -3.55 -6.69 -10.47
C THR A 112 -2.98 -8.10 -10.41
N VAL A 113 -3.84 -9.10 -10.65
CA VAL A 113 -3.44 -10.49 -10.89
C VAL A 113 -3.49 -10.73 -12.40
N SER A 114 -2.38 -11.18 -12.99
CA SER A 114 -2.21 -11.42 -14.44
C SER A 114 -2.12 -12.90 -14.84
#